data_AF-A0A7J2X0T3-F1
#
_entry.id   AF-A0A7J2X0T3-F1
#
_cell.length_a   1.000
_cell.length_b   1.000
_cell.length_c   1.000
_cell.angle_alpha   90.00
_cell.angle_beta   90.00
_cell.angle_gamma   90.00
#
_symmetry.space_group_name_H-M   'P 1'
#
loop_
_entity.id
_entity.type
_entity.pdbx_description
1 polymer ?
#
loop_
_entity_poly.entity_id
_entity_poly.type
_entity_poly.pdbx_seq_one_letter_code
_entity_poly.pdbx_strand_id
1 'polypeptide(L)'
;MKRDEGIEDLLARILPKEPYAVIAYGSRVAGYATEESDYDYIVIIEDYKECIKYLYKKVDNIYLSILLVDKSFFEEDVYEGKHGEFVSGRLYTVYNVVKNRDYIQSLECRLKERAILEELCLLKSRYGELLKYMRIPLKYFLFSRLKKRMMAYPPVKYSYYKTYYGDKGYRNLIKSLDGFRKAAENLDRRGFLSFKDDYIYLTDLEILPCSLREIVSIISRGIKMYYTHGRSAKVSPKIVLDEFSSKIRRSFESIVPPLEMRDPDTLLELTKGVFINEAKSIDEVIKTLMGEDIRIKRIKRKGLFSEVYLIDIEYEDGVRKLVAKRYSYIYLFKWLFIFLWLIGLKHFSLDPRKRLINEYIGLNVLNSIGVNTPKVYAVVWSPKMIIMDYINGLSLNNMEFKEAQDFAKKFGMILGMLHSKGFTLGDTKSNNILISNGDMYILDLEQFNV
;
A
#
# COMPACT_ATOMS: atom_id res chain seq x y z
N MET A 1 17.53 11.92 -39.61
CA MET A 1 18.26 13.03 -38.96
C MET A 1 19.38 13.47 -39.88
N LYS A 2 19.25 14.65 -40.51
CA LYS A 2 20.44 15.43 -40.89
C LYS A 2 21.26 15.63 -39.61
N ARG A 3 22.59 15.60 -39.71
CA ARG A 3 23.51 15.47 -38.55
C ARG A 3 23.33 16.52 -37.44
N ASP A 4 22.61 17.62 -37.67
CA ASP A 4 22.44 18.74 -36.73
C ASP A 4 20.98 19.19 -36.48
N GLU A 5 19.96 18.44 -36.92
CA GLU A 5 18.56 18.85 -36.66
C GLU A 5 18.08 18.37 -35.27
N GLY A 6 17.75 19.31 -34.38
CA GLY A 6 17.26 19.01 -33.03
C GLY A 6 15.81 18.49 -33.04
N ILE A 7 15.41 17.76 -32.00
CA ILE A 7 14.03 17.28 -31.85
C ILE A 7 13.00 18.42 -31.84
N GLU A 8 13.39 19.60 -31.37
CA GLU A 8 12.53 20.78 -31.36
C GLU A 8 12.25 21.30 -32.77
N ASP A 9 13.26 21.33 -33.65
CA ASP A 9 13.11 21.73 -35.06
C ASP A 9 12.20 20.75 -35.81
N LEU A 10 12.35 19.47 -35.53
CA LEU A 10 11.50 18.42 -36.10
C LEU A 10 10.04 18.59 -35.66
N LEU A 11 9.81 18.82 -34.37
CA LEU A 11 8.47 19.04 -33.83
C LEU A 11 7.86 20.33 -34.39
N ALA A 12 8.63 21.42 -34.52
CA ALA A 12 8.14 22.68 -35.08
C ALA A 12 7.57 22.53 -36.50
N ARG A 13 8.10 21.60 -37.32
CA ARG A 13 7.59 21.33 -38.69
C ARG A 13 6.27 20.55 -38.71
N ILE A 14 5.98 19.79 -37.66
CA ILE A 14 4.87 18.82 -37.63
C ILE A 14 3.68 19.35 -36.83
N LEU A 15 3.95 20.15 -35.81
CA LEU A 15 2.95 20.57 -34.85
C LEU A 15 2.04 21.68 -35.40
N PRO A 16 0.74 21.67 -35.03
CA PRO A 16 -0.21 22.67 -35.49
C PRO A 16 -0.02 24.06 -34.85
N LYS A 17 0.70 24.13 -33.72
CA LYS A 17 0.98 25.34 -32.94
C LYS A 17 2.29 25.13 -32.18
N GLU A 18 2.96 26.20 -31.82
CA GLU A 18 4.17 26.13 -30.98
C GLU A 18 3.85 25.42 -29.65
N PRO A 19 4.68 24.44 -29.24
CA PRO A 19 4.46 23.72 -28.00
C PRO A 19 4.83 24.58 -26.78
N TYR A 20 3.98 24.56 -25.76
CA TYR A 20 4.25 25.16 -24.46
C TYR A 20 5.23 24.32 -23.63
N ALA A 21 5.07 22.99 -23.68
CA ALA A 21 5.97 22.04 -23.05
C ALA A 21 6.02 20.72 -23.83
N VAL A 22 7.15 20.02 -23.75
CA VAL A 22 7.38 18.77 -24.48
C VAL A 22 8.07 17.75 -23.58
N ILE A 23 7.53 16.53 -23.54
CA ILE A 23 8.07 15.41 -22.78
C ILE A 23 8.31 14.23 -23.72
N ALA A 24 9.52 13.67 -23.70
CA ALA A 24 9.82 12.37 -24.27
C ALA A 24 9.60 11.27 -23.22
N TYR A 25 8.95 10.18 -23.59
CA TYR A 25 8.70 9.04 -22.70
C TYR A 25 8.80 7.70 -23.46
N GLY A 26 8.39 6.60 -22.85
CA GLY A 26 8.28 5.30 -23.52
C GLY A 26 9.58 4.49 -23.55
N SER A 27 9.64 3.50 -24.44
CA SER A 27 10.69 2.48 -24.47
C SER A 27 12.08 3.04 -24.75
N ARG A 28 12.19 4.09 -25.57
CA ARG A 28 13.45 4.78 -25.89
C ARG A 28 14.04 5.45 -24.65
N VAL A 29 13.22 6.15 -23.88
CA VAL A 29 13.64 6.83 -22.66
C VAL A 29 13.93 5.84 -21.53
N ALA A 30 13.07 4.83 -21.37
CA ALA A 30 13.26 3.78 -20.38
C ALA A 30 14.41 2.80 -20.73
N GLY A 31 14.87 2.81 -21.98
CA GLY A 31 16.06 2.10 -22.44
C GLY A 31 15.86 0.62 -22.73
N TYR A 32 14.65 0.22 -23.15
CA TYR A 32 14.36 -1.14 -23.64
C TYR A 32 13.84 -1.15 -25.08
N ALA A 33 14.00 -0.04 -25.80
CA ALA A 33 13.61 0.09 -27.20
C ALA A 33 14.36 -0.86 -28.13
N THR A 34 13.65 -1.35 -29.14
CA THR A 34 14.19 -2.00 -30.35
C THR A 34 14.35 -0.97 -31.47
N GLU A 35 14.94 -1.37 -32.60
CA GLU A 35 15.05 -0.50 -33.79
C GLU A 35 13.67 -0.04 -34.29
N GLU A 36 12.66 -0.90 -34.20
CA GLU A 36 11.27 -0.64 -34.59
C GLU A 36 10.48 0.19 -33.58
N SER A 37 11.04 0.48 -32.40
CA SER A 37 10.31 1.22 -31.36
C SER A 37 10.11 2.69 -31.74
N ASP A 38 8.86 3.14 -31.64
CA ASP A 38 8.47 4.53 -31.82
C ASP A 38 9.20 5.46 -30.82
N TYR A 39 9.32 6.73 -31.21
CA TYR A 39 9.65 7.80 -30.27
C TYR A 39 8.35 8.43 -29.76
N ASP A 40 8.09 8.26 -28.47
CA ASP A 40 6.88 8.75 -27.83
C ASP A 40 7.08 10.14 -27.22
N TYR A 41 6.20 11.08 -27.59
CA TYR A 41 6.18 12.44 -27.06
C TYR A 41 4.80 12.81 -26.52
N ILE A 42 4.78 13.56 -25.42
CA ILE A 42 3.62 14.36 -25.01
C ILE A 42 3.94 15.80 -25.33
N VAL A 43 3.06 16.44 -26.07
CA VAL A 43 3.21 17.84 -26.47
C VAL A 43 2.03 18.63 -25.93
N ILE A 44 2.33 19.57 -25.05
CA ILE A 44 1.34 20.41 -24.38
C ILE A 44 1.25 21.73 -25.14
N ILE A 45 0.03 22.11 -25.53
CA ILE A 45 -0.26 23.29 -26.35
C ILE A 45 -1.30 24.14 -25.63
N GLU A 46 -1.12 25.46 -25.60
CA GLU A 46 -2.12 26.39 -25.05
C GLU A 46 -3.30 26.57 -26.00
N ASP A 47 -4.51 26.60 -25.46
CA ASP A 47 -5.78 26.81 -26.18
C ASP A 47 -5.98 25.84 -27.36
N TYR A 48 -5.63 24.57 -27.16
CA TYR A 48 -5.73 23.56 -28.20
C TYR A 48 -7.16 23.04 -28.32
N LYS A 49 -7.87 23.50 -29.36
CA LYS A 49 -9.30 23.23 -29.60
C LYS A 49 -9.71 21.76 -29.60
N GLU A 50 -8.84 20.84 -30.03
CA GLU A 50 -9.17 19.40 -30.03
C GLU A 50 -9.05 18.75 -28.64
N CYS A 51 -8.55 19.49 -27.63
CA CYS A 51 -8.23 19.06 -26.26
C CYS A 51 -7.17 17.96 -26.14
N ILE A 52 -7.30 16.87 -26.88
CA ILE A 52 -6.35 15.74 -26.89
C ILE A 52 -6.41 14.99 -28.21
N LYS A 53 -5.25 14.64 -28.78
CA LYS A 53 -5.17 13.91 -30.05
C LYS A 53 -3.86 13.15 -30.22
N TYR A 54 -3.94 11.92 -30.71
CA TYR A 54 -2.76 11.21 -31.21
C TYR A 54 -2.40 11.62 -32.63
N LEU A 55 -1.11 11.86 -32.85
CA LEU A 55 -0.52 12.11 -34.14
C LEU A 55 0.63 11.13 -34.37
N TYR A 56 0.45 10.26 -35.36
CA TYR A 56 1.50 9.35 -35.82
C TYR A 56 2.13 9.92 -37.08
N LYS A 57 3.46 10.07 -37.09
CA LYS A 57 4.21 10.60 -38.23
C LYS A 57 5.48 9.80 -38.45
N LYS A 58 5.75 9.45 -39.71
CA LYS A 58 7.04 8.88 -40.12
C LYS A 58 7.91 9.99 -40.71
N VAL A 59 9.09 10.19 -40.15
CA VAL A 59 10.09 11.14 -40.68
C VAL A 59 11.45 10.47 -40.73
N ASP A 60 12.13 10.51 -41.87
CA ASP A 60 13.45 9.90 -42.06
C ASP A 60 13.54 8.44 -41.56
N ASN A 61 12.52 7.63 -41.84
CA ASN A 61 12.36 6.25 -41.35
C ASN A 61 12.17 6.06 -39.83
N ILE A 62 12.01 7.15 -39.08
CA ILE A 62 11.67 7.12 -37.66
C ILE A 62 10.16 7.29 -37.50
N TYR A 63 9.53 6.43 -36.69
CA TYR A 63 8.13 6.57 -36.31
C TYR A 63 8.00 7.40 -35.03
N LEU A 64 7.23 8.48 -35.12
CA LEU A 64 6.90 9.39 -34.02
C LEU A 64 5.46 9.14 -33.58
N SER A 65 5.29 8.91 -32.28
CA SER A 65 4.01 8.77 -31.59
C SER A 65 3.82 9.99 -30.70
N ILE A 66 3.06 10.99 -31.17
CA ILE A 66 2.90 12.27 -30.49
C ILE A 66 1.50 12.37 -29.92
N LEU A 67 1.41 12.54 -28.60
CA LEU A 67 0.16 12.86 -27.91
C LEU A 67 0.07 14.37 -27.71
N LEU A 68 -0.72 15.03 -28.55
CA LEU A 68 -1.06 16.44 -28.42
C LEU A 68 -2.10 16.59 -27.32
N VAL A 69 -1.88 17.51 -26.38
CA VAL A 69 -2.81 17.79 -25.29
C VAL A 69 -2.90 19.28 -25.03
N ASP A 70 -4.09 19.76 -24.75
CA ASP A 70 -4.34 21.11 -24.28
C ASP A 70 -3.78 21.29 -22.85
N LYS A 71 -3.24 22.48 -22.57
CA LYS A 71 -2.66 22.81 -21.26
C LYS A 71 -3.65 22.67 -20.11
N SER A 72 -4.87 23.22 -20.23
CA SER A 72 -5.86 23.15 -19.15
C SER A 72 -6.35 21.72 -18.98
N PHE A 73 -6.54 20.97 -20.08
CA PHE A 73 -6.87 19.55 -20.02
C PHE A 73 -5.80 18.72 -19.28
N PHE A 74 -4.51 19.01 -19.54
CA PHE A 74 -3.41 18.31 -18.86
C PHE A 74 -3.35 18.65 -17.37
N GLU A 75 -3.50 19.93 -17.03
CA GLU A 75 -3.52 20.40 -15.64
C GLU A 75 -4.71 19.80 -14.88
N GLU A 76 -5.92 19.80 -15.43
CA GLU A 76 -7.10 19.16 -14.82
C GLU A 76 -6.85 17.67 -14.52
N ASP A 77 -6.15 16.95 -15.40
CA ASP A 77 -5.76 15.57 -15.16
C ASP A 77 -4.71 15.43 -14.03
N VAL A 78 -3.74 16.35 -13.96
CA VAL A 78 -2.73 16.40 -12.90
C VAL A 78 -3.32 16.77 -11.54
N TYR A 79 -4.23 17.75 -11.47
CA TYR A 79 -4.80 18.26 -10.22
C TYR A 79 -5.95 17.37 -9.73
N GLU A 80 -6.84 16.91 -10.61
CA GLU A 80 -8.07 16.17 -10.20
C GLU A 80 -8.13 14.72 -10.72
N GLY A 81 -7.38 14.39 -11.78
CA GLY A 81 -7.43 13.06 -12.41
C GLY A 81 -8.74 12.90 -13.16
N LYS A 82 -9.28 14.04 -13.62
CA LYS A 82 -10.57 14.17 -14.28
C LYS A 82 -10.66 13.35 -15.55
N HIS A 83 -9.53 13.11 -16.21
CA HIS A 83 -9.41 12.33 -17.44
C HIS A 83 -8.84 10.93 -17.21
N GLY A 84 -8.98 10.41 -15.99
CA GLY A 84 -8.56 9.07 -15.62
C GLY A 84 -7.04 8.91 -15.52
N GLU A 85 -6.31 10.00 -15.33
CA GLU A 85 -4.84 10.04 -15.39
C GLU A 85 -4.30 9.52 -16.73
N PHE A 86 -5.08 9.68 -17.80
CA PHE A 86 -4.73 9.17 -19.10
C PHE A 86 -3.39 9.74 -19.53
N VAL A 87 -3.23 11.07 -19.50
CA VAL A 87 -1.99 11.75 -19.90
C VAL A 87 -1.03 11.84 -18.72
N SER A 88 -1.51 12.42 -17.61
CA SER A 88 -0.70 12.75 -16.43
C SER A 88 0.01 11.54 -15.81
N GLY A 89 -0.63 10.36 -15.80
CA GLY A 89 -0.01 9.20 -15.17
C GLY A 89 1.18 8.60 -15.93
N ARG A 90 1.60 9.17 -17.07
CA ARG A 90 2.93 8.92 -17.65
C ARG A 90 4.06 9.52 -16.82
N LEU A 91 3.78 10.57 -16.05
CA LEU A 91 4.73 11.21 -15.13
C LEU A 91 5.05 10.36 -13.87
N TYR A 92 4.34 9.25 -13.64
CA TYR A 92 4.78 8.27 -12.62
C TYR A 92 6.01 7.48 -13.06
N THR A 93 6.24 7.36 -14.37
CA THR A 93 7.35 6.61 -14.95
C THR A 93 8.48 7.53 -15.41
N VAL A 94 9.61 6.97 -15.81
CA VAL A 94 10.72 7.75 -16.34
C VAL A 94 10.35 8.49 -17.63
N TYR A 95 10.75 9.76 -17.69
CA TYR A 95 10.58 10.63 -18.84
C TYR A 95 11.77 11.61 -18.94
N ASN A 96 11.91 12.27 -20.09
CA ASN A 96 12.85 13.36 -20.30
C ASN A 96 12.08 14.61 -20.73
N VAL A 97 12.30 15.74 -20.05
CA VAL A 97 11.74 17.01 -20.51
C VAL A 97 12.59 17.56 -21.63
N VAL A 98 11.95 17.85 -22.75
CA VAL A 98 12.55 18.52 -23.91
C VAL A 98 12.37 20.03 -23.75
N LYS A 99 11.13 20.50 -23.52
CA LYS A 99 10.79 21.92 -23.36
C LYS A 99 10.02 22.18 -22.06
N ASN A 100 10.36 23.30 -21.40
CA ASN A 100 9.70 23.83 -20.19
C ASN A 100 9.79 22.89 -18.96
N ARG A 101 11.02 22.72 -18.45
CA ARG A 101 11.34 21.82 -17.33
C ARG A 101 10.59 22.15 -16.05
N ASP A 102 10.60 23.41 -15.64
CA ASP A 102 10.06 23.83 -14.35
C ASP A 102 8.57 23.57 -14.26
N TYR A 103 7.84 23.85 -15.35
CA TYR A 103 6.42 23.53 -15.47
C TYR A 103 6.17 22.02 -15.29
N ILE A 104 6.87 21.16 -16.04
CA ILE A 104 6.65 19.70 -15.95
C ILE A 104 7.01 19.17 -14.56
N GLN A 105 8.12 19.65 -13.96
CA GLN A 105 8.53 19.22 -12.63
C GLN A 105 7.54 19.65 -11.54
N SER A 106 6.97 20.85 -11.64
CA SER A 106 5.92 21.31 -10.72
C SER A 106 4.67 20.43 -10.80
N LEU A 107 4.26 20.04 -12.02
CA LEU A 107 3.08 19.19 -12.23
C LEU A 107 3.33 17.74 -11.83
N GLU A 108 4.53 17.20 -12.07
CA GLU A 108 4.92 15.88 -11.54
C GLU A 108 4.84 15.86 -10.02
N CYS A 109 5.41 16.87 -9.35
CA CYS A 109 5.39 16.96 -7.89
C CYS A 109 3.95 17.00 -7.39
N ARG A 110 3.09 17.83 -8.00
CA ARG A 110 1.68 17.93 -7.63
C ARG A 110 0.92 16.62 -7.84
N LEU A 111 1.14 15.95 -8.97
CA LEU A 111 0.55 14.65 -9.27
C LEU A 111 0.93 13.60 -8.20
N LYS A 112 2.21 13.57 -7.81
CA LYS A 112 2.73 12.60 -6.84
C LYS A 112 2.29 12.91 -5.41
N GLU A 113 2.15 14.18 -5.02
CA GLU A 113 1.53 14.57 -3.75
C GLU A 113 0.11 14.03 -3.64
N ARG A 114 -0.71 14.28 -4.68
CA ARG A 114 -2.07 13.73 -4.75
C ARG A 114 -2.04 12.21 -4.71
N ALA A 115 -1.13 11.59 -5.45
CA ALA A 115 -1.02 10.15 -5.51
C ALA A 115 -0.74 9.55 -4.12
N ILE A 116 0.18 10.15 -3.35
CA ILE A 116 0.48 9.74 -1.98
C ILE A 116 -0.76 9.84 -1.11
N LEU A 117 -1.40 11.00 -1.04
CA LEU A 117 -2.57 11.23 -0.17
C LEU A 117 -3.72 10.26 -0.47
N GLU A 118 -4.02 10.06 -1.75
CA GLU A 118 -5.05 9.13 -2.19
C GLU A 118 -4.73 7.67 -1.82
N GLU A 119 -3.47 7.22 -1.98
CA GLU A 119 -3.07 5.88 -1.55
C GLU A 119 -3.14 5.73 -0.03
N LEU A 120 -2.75 6.76 0.73
CA LEU A 120 -2.89 6.77 2.19
C LEU A 120 -4.37 6.66 2.61
N CYS A 121 -5.29 7.31 1.89
CA CYS A 121 -6.72 7.14 2.14
C CYS A 121 -7.23 5.72 1.84
N LEU A 122 -6.75 5.09 0.77
CA LEU A 122 -7.08 3.68 0.49
C LEU A 122 -6.51 2.75 1.56
N LEU A 123 -5.29 3.00 2.03
CA LEU A 123 -4.68 2.27 3.13
C LEU A 123 -5.46 2.46 4.43
N LYS A 124 -5.86 3.70 4.76
CA LYS A 124 -6.69 4.02 5.94
C LYS A 124 -8.00 3.24 5.90
N SER A 125 -8.66 3.21 4.74
CA SER A 125 -9.90 2.45 4.56
C SER A 125 -9.71 0.94 4.72
N ARG A 126 -8.52 0.40 4.41
CA ARG A 126 -8.25 -1.04 4.46
C ARG A 126 -7.76 -1.50 5.83
N TYR A 127 -6.78 -0.80 6.40
CA TYR A 127 -6.05 -1.21 7.60
C TYR A 127 -6.48 -0.45 8.86
N GLY A 128 -7.26 0.64 8.72
CA GLY A 128 -7.74 1.43 9.86
C GLY A 128 -6.59 1.91 10.75
N GLU A 129 -6.77 1.77 12.06
CA GLU A 129 -5.81 2.20 13.08
C GLU A 129 -4.44 1.49 13.00
N LEU A 130 -4.36 0.32 12.36
CA LEU A 130 -3.07 -0.36 12.15
C LEU A 130 -2.11 0.48 11.32
N LEU A 131 -2.63 1.35 10.45
CA LEU A 131 -1.82 2.24 9.62
C LEU A 131 -0.90 3.15 10.45
N LYS A 132 -1.28 3.48 11.69
CA LYS A 132 -0.43 4.27 12.62
C LYS A 132 0.86 3.56 13.02
N TYR A 133 0.89 2.25 12.85
CA TYR A 133 2.01 1.39 13.20
C TYR A 133 2.70 0.81 11.98
N MET A 134 2.36 1.28 10.78
CA MET A 134 3.01 0.91 9.53
C MET A 134 4.07 1.93 9.14
N ARG A 135 5.12 1.44 8.47
CA ARG A 135 6.06 2.26 7.70
C ARG A 135 5.90 1.91 6.22
N ILE A 136 5.69 2.92 5.39
CA ILE A 136 5.26 2.73 3.99
C ILE A 136 6.39 3.22 3.08
N PRO A 137 7.11 2.34 2.37
CA PRO A 137 8.21 2.77 1.51
C PRO A 137 7.69 3.54 0.29
N LEU A 138 8.45 4.53 -0.22
CA LEU A 138 8.05 5.29 -1.43
C LEU A 138 7.71 4.40 -2.63
N LYS A 139 8.40 3.26 -2.73
CA LYS A 139 8.18 2.23 -3.75
C LYS A 139 6.75 1.69 -3.77
N TYR A 140 6.08 1.65 -2.62
CA TYR A 140 4.66 1.29 -2.51
C TYR A 140 3.79 2.19 -3.38
N PHE A 141 3.96 3.50 -3.29
CA PHE A 141 3.12 4.47 -3.99
C PHE A 141 3.27 4.38 -5.52
N LEU A 142 4.51 4.22 -5.98
CA LEU A 142 4.78 3.98 -7.40
C LEU A 142 4.08 2.71 -7.88
N PHE A 143 4.34 1.57 -7.25
CA PHE A 143 3.80 0.29 -7.71
C PHE A 143 2.29 0.16 -7.51
N SER A 144 1.72 0.80 -6.49
CA SER A 144 0.27 0.91 -6.34
C SER A 144 -0.38 1.64 -7.51
N ARG A 145 0.24 2.74 -8.00
CA ARG A 145 -0.24 3.46 -9.19
C ARG A 145 -0.10 2.64 -10.46
N LEU A 146 1.04 1.99 -10.66
CA LEU A 146 1.26 1.14 -11.82
C LEU A 146 0.31 -0.06 -11.84
N LYS A 147 0.06 -0.70 -10.69
CA LYS A 147 -0.93 -1.79 -10.55
C LYS A 147 -2.31 -1.35 -11.02
N LYS A 148 -2.81 -0.22 -10.53
CA LYS A 148 -4.12 0.32 -10.96
C LYS A 148 -4.15 0.59 -12.47
N ARG A 149 -3.06 1.14 -13.04
CA ARG A 149 -2.94 1.37 -14.48
C ARG A 149 -2.87 0.08 -15.28
N MET A 150 -2.17 -0.97 -14.82
CA MET A 150 -2.14 -2.27 -15.49
C MET A 150 -3.49 -2.98 -15.45
N MET A 151 -4.22 -2.87 -14.33
CA MET A 151 -5.57 -3.41 -14.23
C MET A 151 -6.54 -2.68 -15.17
N ALA A 152 -6.42 -1.35 -15.23
CA ALA A 152 -7.24 -0.55 -16.12
C ALA A 152 -6.83 -0.69 -17.59
N TYR A 153 -5.55 -0.89 -17.91
CA TYR A 153 -5.01 -1.02 -19.26
C TYR A 153 -3.93 -2.11 -19.32
N PRO A 154 -4.33 -3.38 -19.52
CA PRO A 154 -3.38 -4.51 -19.53
C PRO A 154 -2.15 -4.37 -20.44
N PRO A 155 -2.21 -3.73 -21.63
CA PRO A 155 -1.05 -3.62 -22.53
C PRO A 155 0.17 -2.90 -21.93
N VAL A 156 0.01 -2.00 -20.93
CA VAL A 156 1.18 -1.37 -20.29
C VAL A 156 1.98 -2.32 -19.39
N LYS A 157 1.46 -3.51 -19.08
CA LYS A 157 2.13 -4.48 -18.21
C LYS A 157 3.54 -4.83 -18.69
N TYR A 158 3.71 -5.10 -19.99
CA TYR A 158 5.02 -5.34 -20.61
C TYR A 158 5.96 -4.15 -20.40
N SER A 159 5.46 -2.94 -20.71
CA SER A 159 6.25 -1.71 -20.64
C SER A 159 6.75 -1.42 -19.23
N TYR A 160 5.93 -1.61 -18.19
CA TYR A 160 6.34 -1.40 -16.81
C TYR A 160 7.32 -2.46 -16.33
N TYR A 161 7.10 -3.73 -16.69
CA TYR A 161 8.08 -4.77 -16.38
C TYR A 161 9.45 -4.42 -16.96
N LYS A 162 9.53 -4.12 -18.28
CA LYS A 162 10.80 -3.74 -18.91
C LYS A 162 11.38 -2.44 -18.36
N THR A 163 10.54 -1.48 -17.98
CA THR A 163 11.00 -0.21 -17.38
C THR A 163 11.72 -0.42 -16.06
N TYR A 164 11.21 -1.29 -15.18
CA TYR A 164 11.71 -1.42 -13.80
C TYR A 164 12.54 -2.68 -13.52
N TYR A 165 12.45 -3.69 -14.38
CA TYR A 165 13.17 -4.96 -14.27
C TYR A 165 13.92 -5.35 -15.55
N GLY A 166 14.00 -4.46 -16.55
CA GLY A 166 14.96 -4.58 -17.64
C GLY A 166 16.34 -4.05 -17.26
N ASP A 167 17.25 -3.96 -18.23
CA ASP A 167 18.66 -3.61 -18.02
C ASP A 167 18.88 -2.28 -17.29
N LYS A 168 18.01 -1.28 -17.53
CA LYS A 168 18.05 0.03 -16.85
C LYS A 168 17.07 0.13 -15.67
N GLY A 169 16.53 -0.99 -15.22
CA GLY A 169 15.45 -1.08 -14.23
C GLY A 169 15.72 -0.34 -12.93
N TYR A 170 16.88 -0.60 -12.32
CA TYR A 170 17.29 0.03 -11.06
C TYR A 170 17.40 1.56 -11.19
N ARG A 171 18.06 2.04 -12.26
CA ARG A 171 18.17 3.48 -12.56
C ARG A 171 16.80 4.11 -12.76
N ASN A 172 15.91 3.43 -13.49
CA ASN A 172 14.57 3.93 -13.74
C ASN A 172 13.73 4.00 -12.47
N LEU A 173 13.85 3.00 -11.59
CA LEU A 173 13.22 3.00 -10.28
C LEU A 173 13.66 4.20 -9.45
N ILE A 174 14.98 4.41 -9.27
CA ILE A 174 15.51 5.56 -8.51
C ILE A 174 14.97 6.89 -9.07
N LYS A 175 15.02 7.05 -10.40
CA LYS A 175 14.56 8.28 -11.05
C LYS A 175 13.06 8.51 -10.84
N SER A 176 12.22 7.47 -10.94
CA SER A 176 10.79 7.58 -10.65
C SER A 176 10.51 7.91 -9.18
N LEU A 177 11.31 7.35 -8.25
CA LEU A 177 11.17 7.60 -6.81
C LEU A 177 11.60 9.01 -6.39
N ASP A 178 12.51 9.66 -7.12
CA ASP A 178 12.93 11.06 -6.82
C ASP A 178 11.76 12.04 -6.78
N GLY A 179 10.85 11.95 -7.75
CA GLY A 179 9.64 12.78 -7.73
C GLY A 179 8.69 12.44 -6.57
N PHE A 180 8.65 11.18 -6.12
CA PHE A 180 7.85 10.80 -4.95
C PHE A 180 8.49 11.30 -3.65
N ARG A 181 9.82 11.30 -3.58
CA ARG A 181 10.58 11.85 -2.45
C ARG A 181 10.29 13.33 -2.27
N LYS A 182 10.41 14.14 -3.34
CA LYS A 182 10.08 15.57 -3.32
C LYS A 182 8.64 15.83 -2.89
N ALA A 183 7.70 15.03 -3.41
CA ALA A 183 6.30 15.12 -3.01
C ALA A 183 6.08 14.76 -1.53
N ALA A 184 6.74 13.72 -1.02
CA ALA A 184 6.66 13.32 0.38
C ALA A 184 7.25 14.40 1.31
N GLU A 185 8.41 14.95 0.98
CA GLU A 185 9.04 16.06 1.71
C GLU A 185 8.15 17.31 1.76
N ASN A 186 7.45 17.64 0.67
CA ASN A 186 6.50 18.75 0.65
C ASN A 186 5.29 18.48 1.56
N LEU A 187 4.76 17.25 1.56
CA LEU A 187 3.64 16.86 2.41
C LEU A 187 4.04 16.84 3.90
N ASP A 188 5.26 16.38 4.20
CA ASP A 188 5.85 16.41 5.55
C ASP A 188 5.99 17.84 6.07
N ARG A 189 6.59 18.74 5.27
CA ARG A 189 6.68 20.18 5.59
C ARG A 189 5.32 20.85 5.84
N ARG A 190 4.25 20.33 5.23
CA ARG A 190 2.87 20.81 5.39
C ARG A 190 2.11 20.12 6.53
N GLY A 191 2.73 19.15 7.21
CA GLY A 191 2.15 18.43 8.34
C GLY A 191 1.14 17.34 7.99
N PHE A 192 1.08 16.88 6.73
CA PHE A 192 0.13 15.84 6.32
C PHE A 192 0.56 14.42 6.71
N LEU A 193 1.87 14.20 6.87
CA LEU A 193 2.52 12.93 7.17
C LEU A 193 3.89 13.20 7.77
N SER A 194 4.60 12.17 8.22
CA SER A 194 6.04 12.25 8.53
C SER A 194 6.83 11.45 7.51
N PHE A 195 7.94 11.99 7.01
CA PHE A 195 8.79 11.34 6.01
C PHE A 195 10.22 11.20 6.51
N LYS A 196 10.75 9.97 6.53
CA LYS A 196 12.11 9.67 6.98
C LYS A 196 12.66 8.42 6.31
N ASP A 197 13.92 8.45 5.89
CA ASP A 197 14.64 7.29 5.33
C ASP A 197 13.93 6.59 4.15
N ASP A 198 13.27 7.35 3.26
CA ASP A 198 12.41 6.84 2.16
C ASP A 198 11.13 6.09 2.61
N TYR A 199 10.73 6.25 3.88
CA TYR A 199 9.47 5.76 4.44
C TYR A 199 8.53 6.89 4.85
N ILE A 200 7.23 6.68 4.61
CA ILE A 200 6.14 7.50 5.10
C ILE A 200 5.55 6.87 6.36
N TYR A 201 5.28 7.70 7.35
CA TYR A 201 4.64 7.38 8.63
C TYR A 201 3.41 8.27 8.84
N LEU A 202 2.40 7.73 9.52
CA LEU A 202 1.20 8.47 9.90
C LEU A 202 0.95 8.30 11.39
N THR A 203 1.00 9.40 12.14
CA THR A 203 0.66 9.38 13.58
C THR A 203 -0.79 9.76 13.81
N ASP A 204 -1.31 10.68 13.01
CA ASP A 204 -2.70 11.12 13.03
C ASP A 204 -3.37 10.84 11.69
N LEU A 205 -4.41 10.00 11.74
CA LEU A 205 -5.17 9.61 10.55
C LEU A 205 -6.24 10.65 10.19
N GLU A 206 -6.61 11.55 11.10
CA GLU A 206 -7.66 12.57 10.88
C GLU A 206 -7.20 13.68 9.93
N ILE A 207 -5.89 13.94 9.87
CA ILE A 207 -5.28 14.91 8.95
C ILE A 207 -5.46 14.53 7.48
N LEU A 208 -5.63 13.23 7.19
CA LEU A 208 -5.80 12.77 5.82
C LEU A 208 -7.15 13.23 5.25
N PRO A 209 -7.17 13.91 4.08
CA PRO A 209 -8.38 14.41 3.46
C PRO A 209 -9.12 13.27 2.75
N CYS A 210 -9.65 12.32 3.51
CA CYS A 210 -10.29 11.13 2.96
C CYS A 210 -11.81 11.29 2.93
N SER A 211 -12.38 11.40 1.74
CA SER A 211 -13.82 11.30 1.53
C SER A 211 -14.21 10.04 0.74
N LEU A 212 -15.41 9.52 1.01
CA LEU A 212 -15.98 8.43 0.21
C LEU A 212 -16.07 8.80 -1.28
N ARG A 213 -16.38 10.07 -1.57
CA ARG A 213 -16.43 10.59 -2.95
C ARG A 213 -15.08 10.48 -3.65
N GLU A 214 -13.98 10.81 -2.97
CA GLU A 214 -12.63 10.68 -3.50
C GLU A 214 -12.26 9.22 -3.73
N ILE A 215 -12.56 8.32 -2.78
CA ILE A 215 -12.31 6.88 -2.93
C ILE A 215 -13.04 6.33 -4.17
N VAL A 216 -14.31 6.66 -4.34
CA VAL A 216 -15.09 6.27 -5.52
C VAL A 216 -14.50 6.88 -6.79
N SER A 217 -14.08 8.16 -6.76
CA SER A 217 -13.44 8.82 -7.90
C SER A 217 -12.18 8.08 -8.35
N ILE A 218 -11.30 7.69 -7.41
CA ILE A 218 -10.07 6.94 -7.69
C ILE A 218 -10.39 5.62 -8.40
N ILE A 219 -11.38 4.87 -7.90
CA ILE A 219 -11.79 3.59 -8.50
C ILE A 219 -12.38 3.81 -9.90
N SER A 220 -13.13 4.89 -10.11
CA SER A 220 -13.76 5.21 -11.40
C SER A 220 -12.76 5.64 -12.50
N ARG A 221 -11.51 5.98 -12.16
CA ARG A 221 -10.52 6.49 -13.12
C ARG A 221 -10.24 5.54 -14.28
N GLY A 222 -10.27 4.22 -14.04
CA GLY A 222 -10.07 3.24 -15.11
C GLY A 222 -11.06 3.41 -16.26
N ILE A 223 -12.34 3.69 -15.94
CA ILE A 223 -13.40 3.93 -16.93
C ILE A 223 -13.16 5.26 -17.66
N LYS A 224 -12.84 6.33 -16.92
CA LYS A 224 -12.55 7.66 -17.48
C LYS A 224 -11.35 7.65 -18.44
N MET A 225 -10.36 6.81 -18.16
CA MET A 225 -9.18 6.63 -19.02
C MET A 225 -9.56 6.06 -20.39
N TYR A 226 -10.42 5.03 -20.45
CA TYR A 226 -10.92 4.49 -21.72
C TYR A 226 -11.73 5.51 -22.53
N TYR A 227 -12.58 6.27 -21.84
CA TYR A 227 -13.33 7.35 -22.48
C TYR A 227 -12.39 8.39 -23.11
N THR A 228 -11.36 8.80 -22.38
CA THR A 228 -10.36 9.76 -22.87
C THR A 228 -9.55 9.20 -24.04
N HIS A 229 -9.18 7.91 -23.98
CA HIS A 229 -8.47 7.26 -25.08
C HIS A 229 -9.30 7.25 -26.37
N GLY A 230 -10.58 6.87 -26.29
CA GLY A 230 -11.50 6.92 -27.44
C GLY A 230 -11.57 8.30 -28.06
N ARG A 231 -11.71 9.35 -27.24
CA ARG A 231 -11.67 10.75 -27.71
C ARG A 231 -10.36 11.09 -28.43
N SER A 232 -9.21 10.72 -27.85
CA SER A 232 -7.89 11.03 -28.42
C SER A 232 -7.61 10.35 -29.76
N ALA A 233 -8.22 9.19 -30.00
CA ALA A 233 -8.09 8.43 -31.24
C ALA A 233 -9.30 8.62 -32.19
N LYS A 234 -10.27 9.47 -31.83
CA LYS A 234 -11.54 9.69 -32.57
C LYS A 234 -12.32 8.40 -32.84
N VAL A 235 -12.19 7.42 -31.97
CA VAL A 235 -12.88 6.12 -32.06
C VAL A 235 -13.73 5.89 -30.81
N SER A 236 -14.76 5.06 -30.95
CA SER A 236 -15.59 4.74 -29.79
C SER A 236 -14.79 3.95 -28.74
N PRO A 237 -15.07 4.10 -27.44
CA PRO A 237 -14.41 3.31 -26.39
C PRO A 237 -14.55 1.79 -26.58
N LYS A 238 -15.58 1.33 -27.29
CA LYS A 238 -15.77 -0.09 -27.64
C LYS A 238 -14.74 -0.57 -28.66
N ILE A 239 -14.49 0.21 -29.72
CA ILE A 239 -13.47 -0.12 -30.73
C ILE A 239 -12.08 -0.17 -30.10
N VAL A 240 -11.82 0.75 -29.17
CA VAL A 240 -10.61 0.79 -28.35
C VAL A 240 -10.45 -0.50 -27.54
N LEU A 241 -11.50 -0.93 -26.83
CA LEU A 241 -11.50 -2.20 -26.07
C LEU A 241 -11.25 -3.41 -26.98
N ASP A 242 -11.87 -3.44 -28.17
CA ASP A 242 -11.74 -4.53 -29.13
C ASP A 242 -10.31 -4.57 -29.73
N GLU A 243 -9.74 -3.42 -30.10
CA GLU A 243 -8.34 -3.29 -30.54
C GLU A 243 -7.39 -3.80 -29.45
N PHE A 244 -7.64 -3.44 -28.19
CA PHE A 244 -6.83 -3.90 -27.07
C PHE A 244 -6.98 -5.38 -26.79
N SER A 245 -8.19 -5.95 -26.88
CA SER A 245 -8.39 -7.39 -26.75
C SER A 245 -7.52 -8.16 -27.76
N SER A 246 -7.38 -7.62 -28.97
CA SER A 246 -6.56 -8.20 -30.03
C SER A 246 -5.05 -8.04 -29.78
N LYS A 247 -4.61 -6.89 -29.22
CA LYS A 247 -3.22 -6.66 -28.78
C LYS A 247 -2.86 -7.50 -27.55
N ILE A 248 -3.80 -7.71 -26.63
CA ILE A 248 -3.67 -8.57 -25.45
C ILE A 248 -3.46 -10.02 -25.90
N ARG A 249 -4.26 -10.52 -26.85
CA ARG A 249 -4.11 -11.90 -27.36
C ARG A 249 -2.76 -12.15 -28.04
N ARG A 250 -2.12 -11.11 -28.60
CA ARG A 250 -0.79 -11.19 -29.25
C ARG A 250 0.39 -10.93 -28.31
N SER A 251 0.18 -10.27 -27.16
CA SER A 251 1.24 -9.90 -26.20
C SER A 251 1.35 -10.86 -25.00
N PHE A 252 0.64 -11.99 -25.06
CA PHE A 252 0.51 -12.96 -23.98
C PHE A 252 1.56 -14.06 -23.97
N GLU A 253 2.75 -13.79 -24.50
CA GLU A 253 3.90 -14.65 -24.18
C GLU A 253 4.58 -14.16 -22.88
N SER A 254 4.24 -14.84 -21.78
CA SER A 254 5.11 -15.18 -20.63
C SER A 254 5.43 -14.19 -19.48
N ILE A 255 5.18 -12.87 -19.55
CA ILE A 255 5.67 -11.98 -18.46
C ILE A 255 4.72 -11.92 -17.26
N VAL A 256 5.16 -12.54 -16.16
CA VAL A 256 4.59 -12.38 -14.81
C VAL A 256 5.39 -11.29 -14.08
N PRO A 257 4.78 -10.11 -13.78
CA PRO A 257 5.48 -9.06 -13.06
C PRO A 257 5.88 -9.54 -11.66
N PRO A 258 6.98 -9.04 -11.10
CA PRO A 258 7.41 -9.39 -9.76
C PRO A 258 6.34 -9.10 -8.70
N LEU A 259 6.44 -9.80 -7.57
CA LEU A 259 5.40 -9.81 -6.54
C LEU A 259 5.05 -8.39 -6.05
N GLU A 260 6.05 -7.57 -5.76
CA GLU A 260 5.88 -6.17 -5.31
C GLU A 260 5.15 -5.26 -6.30
N MET A 261 5.14 -5.59 -7.60
CA MET A 261 4.37 -4.84 -8.60
C MET A 261 2.95 -5.39 -8.77
N ARG A 262 2.76 -6.71 -8.61
CA ARG A 262 1.42 -7.35 -8.65
C ARG A 262 0.63 -7.11 -7.38
N ASP A 263 1.32 -7.11 -6.25
CA ASP A 263 0.77 -6.88 -4.93
C ASP A 263 1.66 -5.95 -4.08
N PRO A 264 1.55 -4.63 -4.27
CA PRO A 264 2.31 -3.63 -3.53
C PRO A 264 2.15 -3.71 -2.02
N ASP A 265 1.06 -4.30 -1.51
CA ASP A 265 0.85 -4.47 -0.07
C ASP A 265 1.93 -5.35 0.59
N THR A 266 2.62 -6.17 -0.20
CA THR A 266 3.81 -6.94 0.26
C THR A 266 5.00 -6.06 0.63
N LEU A 267 5.00 -4.79 0.21
CA LEU A 267 6.00 -3.78 0.59
C LEU A 267 5.69 -3.08 1.91
N LEU A 268 4.49 -3.26 2.46
CA LEU A 268 4.12 -2.62 3.73
C LEU A 268 4.85 -3.31 4.87
N GLU A 269 5.37 -2.50 5.80
CA GLU A 269 6.10 -2.98 6.95
C GLU A 269 5.45 -2.47 8.24
N LEU A 270 5.60 -3.23 9.33
CA LEU A 270 5.23 -2.77 10.66
C LEU A 270 6.43 -2.14 11.38
N THR A 271 6.12 -1.23 12.30
CA THR A 271 7.09 -0.68 13.25
C THR A 271 7.64 -1.76 14.18
N LYS A 272 6.79 -2.72 14.60
CA LYS A 272 7.17 -3.89 15.39
C LYS A 272 6.60 -5.17 14.79
N GLY A 273 7.47 -6.15 14.56
CA GLY A 273 7.13 -7.40 13.88
C GLY A 273 7.06 -7.26 12.36
N VAL A 274 6.75 -8.36 11.68
CA VAL A 274 6.64 -8.46 10.21
C VAL A 274 5.18 -8.35 9.79
N PHE A 275 4.91 -7.60 8.73
CA PHE A 275 3.61 -7.62 8.08
C PHE A 275 3.59 -8.67 6.98
N ILE A 276 2.59 -9.55 6.98
CA ILE A 276 2.39 -10.53 5.92
C ILE A 276 0.99 -10.30 5.35
N ASN A 277 0.91 -9.89 4.08
CA ASN A 277 -0.39 -9.58 3.47
C ASN A 277 -1.27 -10.84 3.35
N GLU A 278 -0.68 -11.93 2.87
CA GLU A 278 -1.37 -13.20 2.66
C GLU A 278 -0.45 -14.37 2.97
N ALA A 279 -0.98 -15.38 3.64
CA ALA A 279 -0.35 -16.68 3.82
C ALA A 279 -1.40 -17.79 3.80
N LYS A 280 -1.05 -18.94 3.23
CA LYS A 280 -1.95 -20.09 3.11
C LYS A 280 -2.00 -20.92 4.40
N SER A 281 -0.90 -20.96 5.16
CA SER A 281 -0.80 -21.78 6.37
C SER A 281 0.08 -21.15 7.46
N ILE A 282 -0.04 -21.67 8.69
CA ILE A 282 0.85 -21.28 9.80
C ILE A 282 2.29 -21.71 9.50
N ASP A 283 2.49 -22.87 8.87
CA ASP A 283 3.81 -23.37 8.48
C ASP A 283 4.54 -22.40 7.56
N GLU A 284 3.85 -21.91 6.52
CA GLU A 284 4.36 -20.89 5.60
C GLU A 284 4.76 -19.59 6.33
N VAL A 285 3.94 -19.15 7.29
CA VAL A 285 4.25 -17.97 8.10
C VAL A 285 5.52 -18.20 8.94
N ILE A 286 5.65 -19.35 9.59
CA ILE A 286 6.82 -19.66 10.42
C ILE A 286 8.09 -19.74 9.56
N LYS A 287 8.04 -20.42 8.42
CA LYS A 287 9.17 -20.50 7.48
C LYS A 287 9.58 -19.14 6.92
N THR A 288 8.59 -18.30 6.60
CA THR A 288 8.85 -16.90 6.18
C THR A 288 9.57 -16.11 7.27
N LEU A 289 9.27 -16.36 8.55
CA LEU A 289 9.85 -15.61 9.68
C LEU A 289 11.20 -16.16 10.15
N MET A 290 11.42 -17.47 10.02
CA MET A 290 12.52 -18.18 10.69
C MET A 290 13.43 -18.96 9.73
N GLY A 291 13.14 -18.95 8.43
CA GLY A 291 13.85 -19.70 7.41
C GLY A 291 13.16 -21.02 7.04
N GLU A 292 13.40 -21.49 5.82
CA GLU A 292 12.80 -22.72 5.29
C GLU A 292 13.30 -23.98 6.00
N ASP A 293 14.52 -23.95 6.55
CA ASP A 293 15.16 -25.10 7.20
C ASP A 293 14.64 -25.36 8.62
N ILE A 294 13.76 -24.50 9.15
CA ILE A 294 13.26 -24.60 10.52
C ILE A 294 12.36 -25.83 10.70
N ARG A 295 12.62 -26.63 11.74
CA ARG A 295 11.82 -27.82 12.05
C ARG A 295 10.67 -27.50 13.01
N ILE A 296 9.45 -27.53 12.48
CA ILE A 296 8.24 -27.39 13.28
C ILE A 296 7.89 -28.75 13.91
N LYS A 297 8.10 -28.88 15.22
CA LYS A 297 7.83 -30.12 15.95
C LYS A 297 6.33 -30.39 16.11
N ARG A 298 5.55 -29.34 16.37
CA ARG A 298 4.10 -29.48 16.62
C ARG A 298 3.36 -28.18 16.38
N ILE A 299 2.18 -28.27 15.77
CA ILE A 299 1.15 -27.23 15.79
C ILE A 299 -0.08 -27.81 16.47
N LYS A 300 -0.43 -27.33 17.66
CA LYS A 300 -1.57 -27.82 18.45
C LYS A 300 -2.60 -26.71 18.66
N ARG A 301 -3.84 -26.95 18.27
CA ARG A 301 -4.97 -26.08 18.64
C ARG A 301 -5.29 -26.25 20.13
N LYS A 302 -5.43 -25.16 20.90
CA LYS A 302 -5.66 -25.21 22.36
C LYS A 302 -7.02 -25.83 22.76
N GLY A 303 -7.94 -26.02 21.81
CA GLY A 303 -9.23 -26.71 21.97
C GLY A 303 -9.96 -26.83 20.63
N LEU A 304 -11.01 -27.67 20.55
CA LEU A 304 -11.82 -27.87 19.32
C LEU A 304 -12.30 -26.56 18.72
N PHE A 305 -12.60 -25.60 19.60
CA PHE A 305 -13.11 -24.30 19.24
C PHE A 305 -12.17 -23.15 19.63
N SER A 306 -10.86 -23.38 19.72
CA SER A 306 -9.91 -22.32 20.08
C SER A 306 -9.33 -21.66 18.84
N GLU A 307 -9.37 -20.34 18.75
CA GLU A 307 -8.65 -19.57 17.72
C GLU A 307 -7.14 -19.46 17.99
N VAL A 308 -6.67 -20.09 19.06
CA VAL A 308 -5.28 -20.11 19.52
C VAL A 308 -4.61 -21.45 19.18
N TYR A 309 -3.46 -21.36 18.53
CA TYR A 309 -2.56 -22.46 18.20
C TYR A 309 -1.24 -22.29 18.96
N LEU A 310 -0.75 -23.37 19.56
CA LEU A 310 0.58 -23.48 20.13
C LEU A 310 1.50 -24.10 19.08
N ILE A 311 2.66 -23.49 18.89
CA ILE A 311 3.64 -23.90 17.89
C ILE A 311 4.94 -24.21 18.63
N ASP A 312 5.40 -25.45 18.53
CA ASP A 312 6.67 -25.91 19.09
C ASP A 312 7.70 -25.95 17.93
N ILE A 313 8.76 -25.16 18.03
CA ILE A 313 9.81 -25.02 17.03
C ILE A 313 11.11 -25.56 17.61
N GLU A 314 11.76 -26.45 16.87
CA GLU A 314 13.03 -27.06 17.27
C GLU A 314 14.21 -26.20 16.78
N TYR A 315 15.07 -25.81 17.73
CA TYR A 315 16.35 -25.15 17.51
C TYR A 315 17.48 -26.02 18.08
N GLU A 316 18.73 -25.73 17.72
CA GLU A 316 19.91 -26.45 18.25
C GLU A 316 19.94 -26.45 19.79
N ASP A 317 19.57 -25.34 20.42
CA ASP A 317 19.57 -25.16 21.88
C ASP A 317 18.26 -25.60 22.57
N GLY A 318 17.31 -26.19 21.84
CA GLY A 318 16.07 -26.73 22.40
C GLY A 318 14.78 -26.29 21.71
N VAL A 319 13.64 -26.44 22.39
CA VAL A 319 12.31 -26.17 21.81
C VAL A 319 11.81 -24.79 22.22
N ARG A 320 11.59 -23.91 21.25
CA ARG A 320 10.93 -22.62 21.44
C ARG A 320 9.43 -22.73 21.19
N LYS A 321 8.62 -22.13 22.06
CA LYS A 321 7.16 -22.11 21.92
C LYS A 321 6.67 -20.74 21.43
N LEU A 322 5.79 -20.76 20.44
CA LEU A 322 5.07 -19.59 19.95
C LEU A 322 3.56 -19.80 20.05
N VAL A 323 2.84 -18.68 19.97
CA VAL A 323 1.39 -18.64 19.88
C VAL A 323 0.98 -18.00 18.56
N ALA A 324 0.08 -18.67 17.84
CA ALA A 324 -0.65 -18.06 16.75
C ALA A 324 -2.12 -17.87 17.16
N LYS A 325 -2.61 -16.62 17.16
CA LYS A 325 -4.03 -16.31 17.35
C LYS A 325 -4.63 -15.93 16.01
N ARG A 326 -5.66 -16.66 15.57
CA ARG A 326 -6.36 -16.42 14.31
C ARG A 326 -7.77 -15.90 14.57
N TYR A 327 -8.16 -14.78 14.00
CA TYR A 327 -9.48 -14.20 14.22
C TYR A 327 -10.41 -14.55 13.04
N SER A 328 -11.54 -15.19 13.32
CA SER A 328 -12.55 -15.58 12.33
C SER A 328 -13.97 -15.21 12.76
N TYR A 329 -14.89 -15.25 11.80
CA TYR A 329 -16.31 -14.96 12.04
C TYR A 329 -17.04 -16.12 12.74
N ILE A 330 -16.45 -17.32 12.85
CA ILE A 330 -17.10 -18.51 13.45
C ILE A 330 -17.41 -18.29 14.94
N TYR A 331 -16.68 -17.41 15.62
CA TYR A 331 -16.91 -17.04 17.02
C TYR A 331 -17.78 -15.80 17.22
N LEU A 332 -18.33 -15.23 16.13
CA LEU A 332 -19.32 -14.16 16.22
C LEU A 332 -20.44 -14.52 17.18
N PHE A 333 -20.91 -15.78 17.18
CA PHE A 333 -22.00 -16.21 18.04
C PHE A 333 -21.73 -15.95 19.54
N LYS A 334 -20.50 -16.21 20.02
CA LYS A 334 -20.13 -15.95 21.42
C LYS A 334 -20.22 -14.46 21.76
N TRP A 335 -19.75 -13.60 20.86
CA TRP A 335 -19.75 -12.15 21.05
C TRP A 335 -21.10 -11.50 20.76
N LEU A 336 -21.90 -12.06 19.86
CA LEU A 336 -23.23 -11.56 19.50
C LEU A 336 -24.19 -11.64 20.69
N PHE A 337 -24.18 -12.74 21.45
CA PHE A 337 -25.01 -12.85 22.65
C PHE A 337 -24.60 -11.87 23.75
N ILE A 338 -23.29 -11.71 23.99
CA ILE A 338 -22.78 -10.73 24.96
C ILE A 338 -23.09 -9.30 24.51
N PHE A 339 -22.92 -9.01 23.21
CA PHE A 339 -23.22 -7.71 22.63
C PHE A 339 -24.71 -7.37 22.75
N LEU A 340 -25.62 -8.30 22.39
CA LEU A 340 -27.07 -8.14 22.55
C LEU A 340 -27.47 -7.83 24.00
N TRP A 341 -26.78 -8.44 24.97
CA TRP A 341 -26.99 -8.20 26.40
C TRP A 341 -26.43 -6.87 26.92
N LEU A 342 -25.47 -6.27 26.20
CA LEU A 342 -24.78 -5.05 26.61
C LEU A 342 -25.02 -3.87 25.65
N ILE A 343 -26.08 -3.95 24.83
CA ILE A 343 -26.50 -2.87 23.93
C ILE A 343 -26.67 -1.58 24.75
N GLY A 344 -25.96 -0.54 24.34
CA GLY A 344 -25.98 0.78 25.00
C GLY A 344 -25.01 0.95 26.17
N LEU A 345 -24.32 -0.12 26.63
CA LEU A 345 -23.38 -0.07 27.76
C LEU A 345 -21.92 -0.28 27.34
N LYS A 346 -21.66 -1.13 26.33
CA LYS A 346 -20.28 -1.43 25.89
C LYS A 346 -20.25 -1.82 24.40
N HIS A 347 -19.32 -1.23 23.64
CA HIS A 347 -19.10 -1.58 22.24
C HIS A 347 -18.04 -2.67 22.10
N PHE A 348 -18.45 -3.89 21.75
CA PHE A 348 -17.54 -4.98 21.42
C PHE A 348 -17.22 -5.02 19.93
N SER A 349 -15.98 -5.35 19.59
CA SER A 349 -15.52 -5.46 18.20
C SER A 349 -15.83 -6.87 17.67
N LEU A 350 -16.83 -6.95 16.80
CA LEU A 350 -17.26 -8.21 16.16
C LEU A 350 -16.45 -8.56 14.90
N ASP A 351 -15.86 -7.55 14.24
CA ASP A 351 -15.04 -7.76 13.05
C ASP A 351 -13.68 -8.40 13.42
N PRO A 352 -13.34 -9.60 12.88
CA PRO A 352 -12.04 -10.23 13.07
C PRO A 352 -10.83 -9.36 12.72
N ARG A 353 -10.95 -8.46 11.73
CA ARG A 353 -9.89 -7.51 11.41
C ARG A 353 -9.71 -6.52 12.55
N LYS A 354 -10.81 -5.98 13.07
CA LYS A 354 -10.76 -5.05 14.21
C LYS A 354 -10.19 -5.75 15.45
N ARG A 355 -10.58 -7.00 15.73
CA ARG A 355 -10.00 -7.82 16.81
C ARG A 355 -8.48 -8.02 16.67
N LEU A 356 -8.00 -8.34 15.46
CA LEU A 356 -6.57 -8.42 15.17
C LEU A 356 -5.84 -7.09 15.41
N ILE A 357 -6.41 -6.00 14.92
CA ILE A 357 -5.85 -4.65 15.06
C ILE A 357 -5.80 -4.26 16.54
N ASN A 358 -6.89 -4.48 17.28
CA ASN A 358 -6.98 -4.20 18.71
C ASN A 358 -5.94 -4.98 19.51
N GLU A 359 -5.73 -6.27 19.21
CA GLU A 359 -4.69 -7.07 19.87
C GLU A 359 -3.31 -6.46 19.63
N TYR A 360 -2.98 -6.17 18.36
CA TYR A 360 -1.67 -5.60 18.02
C TYR A 360 -1.44 -4.21 18.64
N ILE A 361 -2.44 -3.34 18.58
CA ILE A 361 -2.36 -1.99 19.16
C ILE A 361 -2.28 -2.08 20.69
N GLY A 362 -3.13 -2.88 21.33
CA GLY A 362 -3.15 -3.05 22.77
C GLY A 362 -1.80 -3.53 23.30
N LEU A 363 -1.16 -4.49 22.63
CA LEU A 363 0.20 -4.93 22.97
C LEU A 363 1.21 -3.78 22.87
N ASN A 364 1.16 -2.98 21.81
CA ASN A 364 2.07 -1.85 21.66
C ASN A 364 1.84 -0.74 22.69
N VAL A 365 0.58 -0.42 23.00
CA VAL A 365 0.22 0.58 24.00
C VAL A 365 0.65 0.13 25.39
N LEU A 366 0.36 -1.11 25.78
CA LEU A 366 0.81 -1.69 27.05
C LEU A 366 2.34 -1.66 27.18
N ASN A 367 3.04 -2.06 26.12
CA ASN A 367 4.50 -1.99 26.09
C ASN A 367 5.02 -0.55 26.24
N SER A 368 4.35 0.44 25.64
CA SER A 368 4.73 1.85 25.76
C SER A 368 4.54 2.45 27.17
N ILE A 369 3.71 1.84 28.01
CA ILE A 369 3.49 2.25 29.41
C ILE A 369 4.26 1.36 30.41
N GLY A 370 5.19 0.54 29.93
CA GLY A 370 6.07 -0.28 30.77
C GLY A 370 5.46 -1.60 31.24
N VAL A 371 4.35 -2.04 30.65
CA VAL A 371 3.78 -3.37 30.90
C VAL A 371 4.45 -4.39 29.98
N ASN A 372 4.82 -5.55 30.53
CA ASN A 372 5.40 -6.62 29.73
C ASN A 372 4.37 -7.23 28.79
N THR A 373 4.78 -7.43 27.55
CA THR A 373 3.92 -7.96 26.49
C THR A 373 4.67 -9.01 25.69
N PRO A 374 3.99 -10.07 25.19
CA PRO A 374 4.62 -11.03 24.30
C PRO A 374 5.19 -10.32 23.06
N LYS A 375 6.40 -10.70 22.65
CA LYS A 375 7.00 -10.18 21.42
C LYS A 375 6.14 -10.61 20.24
N VAL A 376 5.70 -9.65 19.43
CA VAL A 376 4.98 -9.91 18.18
C VAL A 376 5.99 -10.17 17.08
N TYR A 377 5.94 -11.35 16.47
CA TYR A 377 6.76 -11.70 15.31
C TYR A 377 6.10 -11.29 14.01
N ALA A 378 4.79 -11.51 13.88
CA ALA A 378 4.09 -11.21 12.64
C ALA A 378 2.62 -10.87 12.85
N VAL A 379 2.12 -9.99 11.98
CA VAL A 379 0.70 -9.78 11.73
C VAL A 379 0.41 -10.23 10.31
N VAL A 380 -0.46 -11.22 10.18
CA VAL A 380 -0.88 -11.81 8.91
C VAL A 380 -2.27 -11.31 8.57
N TRP A 381 -2.38 -10.47 7.55
CA TRP A 381 -3.63 -9.80 7.21
C TRP A 381 -4.69 -10.76 6.66
N SER A 382 -4.30 -11.70 5.80
CA SER A 382 -5.12 -12.84 5.39
C SER A 382 -4.38 -14.13 5.77
N PRO A 383 -4.86 -14.92 6.76
CA PRO A 383 -6.26 -15.08 7.18
C PRO A 383 -6.65 -14.40 8.52
N LYS A 384 -6.12 -13.20 8.83
CA LYS A 384 -6.25 -12.47 10.11
C LYS A 384 -5.64 -13.19 11.30
N MET A 385 -4.32 -13.17 11.40
CA MET A 385 -3.60 -13.88 12.45
C MET A 385 -2.46 -13.03 13.01
N ILE A 386 -2.13 -13.25 14.28
CA ILE A 386 -0.94 -12.68 14.92
C ILE A 386 -0.09 -13.80 15.51
N ILE A 387 1.23 -13.72 15.29
CA ILE A 387 2.23 -14.65 15.81
C ILE A 387 3.02 -13.94 16.89
N MET A 388 3.10 -14.53 18.08
CA MET A 388 3.77 -13.95 19.23
C MET A 388 4.46 -15.00 20.11
N ASP A 389 5.30 -14.55 21.05
CA ASP A 389 5.89 -15.45 22.05
C ASP A 389 4.82 -16.16 22.88
N TYR A 390 5.10 -17.41 23.25
CA TYR A 390 4.36 -18.10 24.30
C TYR A 390 4.89 -17.65 25.67
N ILE A 391 4.00 -17.14 26.52
CA ILE A 391 4.33 -16.77 27.90
C ILE A 391 4.03 -17.94 28.82
N ASN A 392 5.07 -18.47 29.46
CA ASN A 392 4.95 -19.48 30.51
C ASN A 392 4.73 -18.80 31.86
N GLY A 393 3.47 -18.66 32.28
CA GLY A 393 3.11 -17.97 33.52
C GLY A 393 1.86 -18.54 34.18
N LEU A 394 1.68 -18.18 35.45
CA LEU A 394 0.51 -18.52 36.26
C LEU A 394 -0.57 -17.45 36.08
N SER A 395 -1.81 -17.87 35.85
CA SER A 395 -2.97 -16.97 35.81
C SER A 395 -3.19 -16.34 37.18
N LEU A 396 -3.48 -15.04 37.22
CA LEU A 396 -3.83 -14.33 38.46
C LEU A 396 -5.03 -14.99 39.16
N ASN A 397 -5.95 -15.59 38.40
CA ASN A 397 -7.10 -16.31 38.95
C ASN A 397 -6.73 -17.57 39.76
N ASN A 398 -5.56 -18.15 39.48
CA ASN A 398 -5.09 -19.40 40.07
C ASN A 398 -4.02 -19.15 41.16
N MET A 399 -3.85 -17.91 41.59
CA MET A 399 -2.91 -17.52 42.63
C MET A 399 -3.57 -17.51 43.99
N GLU A 400 -2.75 -17.74 45.03
CA GLU A 400 -3.16 -17.53 46.41
C GLU A 400 -3.51 -16.06 46.67
N PHE A 401 -4.53 -15.82 47.49
CA PHE A 401 -5.13 -14.49 47.67
C PHE A 401 -4.11 -13.40 48.05
N LYS A 402 -3.18 -13.72 48.97
CA LYS A 402 -2.16 -12.76 49.43
C LYS A 402 -1.21 -12.33 48.31
N GLU A 403 -0.79 -13.27 47.45
CA GLU A 403 0.08 -12.98 46.31
C GLU A 403 -0.68 -12.23 45.20
N ALA A 404 -1.94 -12.62 44.97
CA ALA A 404 -2.79 -12.00 43.98
C ALA A 404 -3.11 -10.52 44.31
N GLN A 405 -3.13 -10.14 45.59
CA GLN A 405 -3.51 -8.79 46.03
C GLN A 405 -2.58 -7.70 45.47
N ASP A 406 -1.26 -7.92 45.51
CA ASP A 406 -0.29 -6.94 45.02
C ASP A 406 -0.37 -6.80 43.49
N PHE A 407 -0.53 -7.91 42.78
CA PHE A 407 -0.73 -7.89 41.33
C PHE A 407 -2.07 -7.24 40.95
N ALA A 408 -3.15 -7.48 41.69
CA ALA A 408 -4.44 -6.84 41.45
C ALA A 408 -4.36 -5.32 41.62
N LYS A 409 -3.63 -4.83 42.64
CA LYS A 409 -3.37 -3.40 42.82
C LYS A 409 -2.58 -2.82 41.66
N LYS A 410 -1.51 -3.49 41.22
CA LYS A 410 -0.72 -3.11 40.05
C LYS A 410 -1.57 -3.07 38.78
N PHE A 411 -2.45 -4.05 38.58
CA PHE A 411 -3.38 -4.08 37.45
C PHE A 411 -4.37 -2.90 37.49
N GLY A 412 -4.90 -2.56 38.67
CA GLY A 412 -5.75 -1.38 38.85
C GLY A 412 -5.04 -0.07 38.48
N MET A 413 -3.76 0.08 38.83
CA MET A 413 -2.95 1.23 38.41
C MET A 413 -2.76 1.28 36.89
N ILE A 414 -2.47 0.14 36.26
CA ILE A 414 -2.34 0.04 34.80
C ILE A 414 -3.64 0.45 34.10
N LEU A 415 -4.81 0.00 34.60
CA LEU A 415 -6.11 0.42 34.09
C LEU A 415 -6.31 1.94 34.19
N GLY A 416 -5.96 2.54 35.33
CA GLY A 416 -5.99 3.99 35.51
C GLY A 416 -5.11 4.72 34.50
N MET A 417 -3.89 4.24 34.26
CA MET A 417 -2.97 4.80 33.26
C MET A 417 -3.54 4.69 31.83
N LEU A 418 -4.12 3.56 31.45
CA LEU A 418 -4.76 3.39 30.15
C LEU A 418 -5.92 4.36 29.96
N HIS A 419 -6.82 4.44 30.94
CA HIS A 419 -7.98 5.34 30.89
C HIS A 419 -7.55 6.81 30.80
N SER A 420 -6.50 7.21 31.53
CA SER A 420 -5.97 8.59 31.46
C SER A 420 -5.45 8.97 30.07
N LYS A 421 -5.13 7.98 29.23
CA LYS A 421 -4.69 8.15 27.84
C LYS A 421 -5.79 7.90 26.81
N GLY A 422 -7.04 7.71 27.25
CA GLY A 422 -8.19 7.46 26.38
C GLY A 422 -8.40 6.00 25.95
N PHE A 423 -7.55 5.07 26.39
CA PHE A 423 -7.65 3.65 26.02
C PHE A 423 -8.48 2.87 27.04
N THR A 424 -9.18 1.82 26.60
CA THR A 424 -9.91 0.92 27.52
C THR A 424 -9.65 -0.56 27.25
N LEU A 425 -9.65 -1.38 28.32
CA LEU A 425 -9.62 -2.83 28.22
C LEU A 425 -11.03 -3.43 28.25
N GLY A 426 -11.40 -4.13 27.18
CA GLY A 426 -12.72 -4.75 27.05
C GLY A 426 -12.93 -6.01 27.90
N ASP A 427 -11.91 -6.85 28.07
CA ASP A 427 -11.98 -8.08 28.88
C ASP A 427 -10.93 -8.06 30.00
N THR A 428 -11.35 -7.66 31.20
CA THR A 428 -10.48 -7.48 32.37
C THR A 428 -10.51 -8.68 33.33
N LYS A 429 -10.89 -9.87 32.85
CA LYS A 429 -10.90 -11.09 33.69
C LYS A 429 -9.50 -11.40 34.19
N SER A 430 -9.42 -11.86 35.45
CA SER A 430 -8.18 -12.33 36.08
C SER A 430 -7.48 -13.44 35.28
N ASN A 431 -8.23 -14.24 34.52
CA ASN A 431 -7.70 -15.29 33.64
C ASN A 431 -6.87 -14.77 32.45
N ASN A 432 -7.03 -13.50 32.09
CA ASN A 432 -6.28 -12.85 31.01
C ASN A 432 -4.99 -12.19 31.52
N ILE A 433 -4.74 -12.24 32.84
CA ILE A 433 -3.55 -11.69 33.48
C ILE A 433 -2.64 -12.86 33.86
N LEU A 434 -1.48 -12.94 33.24
CA LEU A 434 -0.46 -13.94 33.55
C LEU A 434 0.69 -13.30 34.29
N ILE A 435 1.21 -13.98 35.31
CA ILE A 435 2.46 -13.63 35.97
C ILE A 435 3.52 -14.66 35.60
N SER A 436 4.65 -14.18 35.10
CA SER A 436 5.80 -15.02 34.74
C SER A 436 7.05 -14.37 35.31
N ASN A 437 7.81 -15.09 36.13
CA ASN A 437 9.03 -14.58 36.77
C ASN A 437 8.86 -13.24 37.51
N GLY A 438 7.69 -13.01 38.13
CA GLY A 438 7.37 -11.75 38.82
C GLY A 438 6.83 -10.64 37.91
N ASP A 439 6.86 -10.84 36.60
CA ASP A 439 6.36 -9.88 35.61
C ASP A 439 4.92 -10.15 35.22
N MET A 440 4.14 -9.06 35.09
CA MET A 440 2.74 -9.11 34.69
C MET A 440 2.60 -8.96 33.17
N TYR A 441 1.83 -9.86 32.57
CA TYR A 441 1.42 -9.85 31.17
C TYR A 441 -0.10 -9.78 31.10
N ILE A 442 -0.63 -8.84 30.33
CA ILE A 442 -2.06 -8.72 30.05
C ILE A 442 -2.28 -9.24 28.63
N LEU A 443 -3.11 -10.27 28.50
CA LEU A 443 -3.39 -10.96 27.24
C LEU A 443 -4.85 -10.79 26.82
N ASP A 444 -5.16 -11.23 25.60
CA ASP A 444 -6.52 -11.24 25.05
C ASP A 444 -7.11 -9.83 24.93
N LEU A 445 -6.39 -9.03 24.15
CA LEU A 445 -6.62 -7.61 23.90
C LEU A 445 -7.48 -7.39 22.64
N GLU A 446 -8.17 -8.42 22.15
CA GLU A 446 -9.05 -8.30 20.98
C GLU A 446 -10.22 -7.31 21.19
N GLN A 447 -10.55 -7.02 22.44
CA GLN A 447 -11.54 -6.01 22.85
C GLN A 447 -10.89 -4.73 23.41
N PHE A 448 -9.62 -4.47 23.11
CA PHE A 448 -8.97 -3.19 23.37
C PHE A 448 -9.63 -2.10 22.53
N ASN A 449 -9.94 -0.95 23.10
CA ASN A 449 -10.47 0.19 22.35
C ASN A 449 -9.48 1.35 22.35
N VAL A 450 -9.31 1.92 21.16
CA VAL A 450 -8.54 3.13 20.83
C VAL A 450 -9.48 4.31 20.74
#